data_AF-F4RNP0-F1
#
_entry.id   AF-F4RNP0-F1
#
_cell.length_a   1.000
_cell.length_b   1.000
_cell.length_c   1.000
_cell.angle_alpha   90.00
_cell.angle_beta   90.00
_cell.angle_gamma   90.00
#
_symmetry.space_group_name_H-M   'P 1'
#
loop_
_entity.id
_entity.type
_entity.pdbx_description
1 polymer ?
#
loop_
_entity_poly.entity_id
_entity_poly.type
_entity_poly.pdbx_seq_one_letter_code
_entity_poly.pdbx_strand_id
1 'polypeptide(L)'
;MLFDIWSFHYAIKALEWGLAGGHLAGKYWARPVSEYSSQKSDVPIGAAAAKDVNTNSWTEVIGWTTEQFFSPRGLQYGWGQKIQPNASSALQMLRRLFVVNLVMVLSLAFLLLTREKGSPSNALTAIGVPEFNSRTIIAEGLGTLSFGVFLISAIDTMFTQFHLSCFLIHGLTRFIPIPSMILRILNPTLSHPVFDSPHTATSLEWFWGKGWHQLFRKDFLFCGALPASRLASKLGGGSKVQKICGLFGAFLVSGVMHEYIIHGIAHKPHPLAHVYFKEFPSAFFFFLIQPIGIILEPFIIPHIPRKIGGGWTWVLLFILLTATPFRKQYAENFRMIDDGFKPLSVWNLWTVLIPGLLYNF
;
A
#
# COMPACT_ATOMS: atom_id res chain seq x y z
N MET A 1 -6.56 11.81 -5.12
CA MET A 1 -5.95 10.54 -4.65
C MET A 1 -5.34 10.64 -3.25
N LEU A 2 -4.23 11.38 -3.03
CA LEU A 2 -3.58 11.42 -1.71
C LEU A 2 -4.52 11.95 -0.62
N PHE A 3 -5.30 12.99 -0.92
CA PHE A 3 -6.31 13.53 -0.01
C PHE A 3 -7.34 12.46 0.39
N ASP A 4 -7.85 11.68 -0.56
CA ASP A 4 -8.88 10.66 -0.31
C ASP A 4 -8.33 9.55 0.58
N ILE A 5 -7.14 9.03 0.26
CA ILE A 5 -6.44 8.02 1.05
C ILE A 5 -6.30 8.46 2.52
N TRP A 6 -5.78 9.67 2.73
CA TRP A 6 -5.57 10.19 4.08
C TRP A 6 -6.89 10.54 4.78
N SER A 7 -7.89 11.05 4.06
CA SER A 7 -9.21 11.32 4.63
C SER A 7 -9.87 10.06 5.19
N PHE A 8 -9.75 8.93 4.48
CA PHE A 8 -10.26 7.64 4.96
C PHE A 8 -9.52 7.19 6.22
N HIS A 9 -8.19 7.24 6.21
CA HIS A 9 -7.37 6.89 7.37
C HIS A 9 -7.74 7.76 8.59
N TYR A 10 -7.84 9.07 8.41
CA TYR A 10 -8.15 10.03 9.46
C TYR A 10 -9.58 9.87 10.01
N ALA A 11 -10.56 9.56 9.15
CA ALA A 11 -11.91 9.26 9.58
C ALA A 11 -11.94 8.00 10.48
N ILE A 12 -11.22 6.94 10.10
CA ILE A 12 -11.15 5.72 10.92
C ILE A 12 -10.40 5.97 12.23
N LYS A 13 -9.33 6.76 12.22
CA LYS A 13 -8.62 7.17 13.43
C LYS A 13 -9.52 7.94 14.40
N ALA A 14 -10.32 8.88 13.87
CA ALA A 14 -11.29 9.62 14.68
C ALA A 14 -12.33 8.70 15.31
N LEU A 15 -12.88 7.75 14.54
CA LEU A 15 -13.81 6.74 15.05
C LEU A 15 -13.16 5.86 16.12
N GLU A 16 -11.95 5.40 15.88
CA GLU A 16 -11.22 4.58 16.82
C GLU A 16 -11.04 5.28 18.17
N TRP A 17 -10.62 6.54 18.17
CA TRP A 17 -10.39 7.27 19.41
C TRP A 17 -11.67 7.59 20.16
N GLY A 18 -12.74 7.92 19.43
CA GLY A 18 -14.07 8.11 20.02
C GLY A 18 -14.59 6.83 20.71
N LEU A 19 -14.30 5.66 20.14
CA LEU A 19 -14.78 4.37 20.66
C LEU A 19 -13.83 3.70 21.67
N ALA A 20 -12.54 4.02 21.63
CA ALA A 20 -11.54 3.40 22.52
C ALA A 20 -11.54 3.99 23.95
N GLY A 21 -12.30 5.05 24.21
CA GLY A 21 -12.30 5.74 25.51
C GLY A 21 -11.20 6.80 25.64
N GLY A 22 -10.73 7.36 24.52
CA GLY A 22 -9.77 8.46 24.47
C GLY A 22 -8.41 8.10 23.87
N HIS A 23 -7.58 9.13 23.68
CA HIS A 23 -6.30 9.06 22.96
C HIS A 23 -5.29 8.08 23.60
N LEU A 24 -5.29 7.92 24.93
CA LEU A 24 -4.38 7.01 25.66
C LEU A 24 -4.87 5.56 25.79
N ALA A 25 -6.15 5.28 25.51
CA ALA A 25 -6.72 3.94 25.67
C ALA A 25 -6.41 3.02 24.47
N GLY A 26 -5.96 3.60 23.35
CA GLY A 26 -5.44 2.81 22.26
C GLY A 26 -4.10 2.17 22.65
N LYS A 27 -4.01 0.84 22.55
CA LYS A 27 -2.79 0.06 22.81
C LYS A 27 -1.71 0.43 21.78
N TYR A 28 -0.97 1.50 22.02
CA TYR A 28 0.03 2.07 21.10
C TYR A 28 1.39 2.10 21.77
N TRP A 29 2.07 0.96 21.75
CA TRP A 29 3.40 0.84 22.35
C TRP A 29 4.49 1.18 21.33
N ALA A 30 5.39 2.11 21.71
CA ALA A 30 6.73 2.20 21.15
C ALA A 30 7.34 0.80 21.10
N ARG A 31 7.84 0.37 19.94
CA ARG A 31 8.63 -0.88 19.91
C ARG A 31 9.89 -0.69 20.74
N PRO A 32 10.35 -1.74 21.45
CA PRO A 32 11.70 -1.76 21.96
C PRO A 32 12.66 -1.49 20.79
N VAL A 33 13.50 -0.46 20.92
CA VAL A 33 14.65 -0.28 20.03
C VAL A 33 15.49 -1.54 20.18
N SER A 34 15.82 -2.22 19.07
CA SER A 34 16.61 -3.45 19.14
C SER A 34 17.93 -3.19 19.87
N GLU A 35 18.42 -4.17 20.63
CA GLU A 35 19.69 -4.14 21.39
C GLU A 35 20.94 -3.82 20.52
N TYR A 36 20.81 -3.77 19.19
CA TYR A 36 21.88 -3.49 18.24
C TYR A 36 21.87 -2.06 17.64
N SER A 37 20.99 -1.17 18.09
CA SER A 37 21.05 0.24 17.71
C SER A 37 22.25 0.93 18.36
N SER A 38 23.20 1.38 17.57
CA SER A 38 24.31 2.24 18.02
C SER A 38 23.86 3.64 18.46
N GLN A 39 22.59 3.99 18.23
CA GLN A 39 21.96 5.16 18.84
C GLN A 39 21.22 4.74 20.11
N LYS A 40 21.77 5.14 21.27
CA LYS A 40 21.00 5.19 22.51
C LYS A 40 19.85 6.17 22.30
N SER A 41 18.64 5.64 22.20
CA SER A 41 17.44 6.45 22.30
C SER A 41 17.27 6.83 23.78
N ASP A 42 17.45 8.11 24.11
CA ASP A 42 17.14 8.66 25.44
C ASP A 42 15.63 8.69 25.74
N VAL A 43 14.79 8.17 24.83
CA VAL A 43 13.35 8.02 25.04
C VAL A 43 13.10 6.74 25.84
N PRO A 44 12.56 6.82 27.08
CA PRO A 44 12.32 5.65 27.91
C PRO A 44 11.38 4.67 27.21
N ILE A 45 11.85 3.45 26.99
CA ILE A 45 11.04 2.32 26.55
C ILE A 45 10.40 1.72 27.81
N GLY A 46 9.14 2.05 28.02
CA GLY A 46 8.32 1.46 29.05
C GLY A 46 6.86 1.56 28.62
N ALA A 47 6.04 0.59 29.02
CA ALA A 47 4.62 0.79 29.03
C ALA A 47 4.35 2.03 29.90
N ALA A 48 4.15 3.19 29.28
CA ALA A 48 3.52 4.28 29.99
C ALA A 48 2.15 3.74 30.39
N ALA A 49 2.00 3.39 31.67
CA ALA A 49 0.69 3.17 32.25
C ALA A 49 -0.18 4.34 31.78
N ALA A 50 -1.35 4.05 31.23
CA ALA A 50 -2.27 5.09 30.76
C ALA A 50 -2.39 6.14 31.87
N LYS A 51 -1.73 7.29 31.69
CA LYS A 51 -1.84 8.39 32.64
C LYS A 51 -3.29 8.85 32.60
N ASP A 52 -3.81 9.20 33.76
CA ASP A 52 -5.17 9.70 33.88
C ASP A 52 -5.36 10.88 32.90
N VAL A 53 -6.42 10.82 32.08
CA VAL A 53 -6.68 11.75 30.97
C VAL A 53 -6.71 13.21 31.46
N ASN A 54 -7.03 13.39 32.74
CA ASN A 54 -7.18 14.67 33.42
C ASN A 54 -5.86 15.35 33.85
N THR A 55 -4.69 14.75 33.62
CA THR A 55 -3.39 15.30 34.07
C THR A 55 -2.38 15.61 32.95
N ASN A 56 -2.76 15.43 31.68
CA ASN A 56 -1.81 15.56 30.57
C ASN A 56 -1.68 17.03 30.12
N SER A 57 -0.45 17.44 29.82
CA SER A 57 -0.20 18.74 29.19
C SER A 57 -0.74 18.74 27.75
N TRP A 58 -1.35 19.85 27.31
CA TRP A 58 -1.78 20.02 25.91
C TRP A 58 -0.63 19.82 24.91
N THR A 59 0.62 20.11 25.30
CA THR A 59 1.80 19.84 24.47
C THR A 59 2.04 18.35 24.26
N GLU A 60 1.81 17.52 25.27
CA GLU A 60 1.91 16.06 25.16
C GLU A 60 0.78 15.51 24.28
N VAL A 61 -0.45 16.02 24.45
CA VAL A 61 -1.61 15.64 23.64
C VAL A 61 -1.37 15.99 22.16
N ILE A 62 -0.91 17.21 21.86
CA ILE A 62 -0.60 17.65 20.49
C ILE A 62 0.54 16.82 19.90
N GLY A 63 1.63 16.61 20.64
CA GLY A 63 2.77 15.83 20.18
C GLY A 63 2.38 14.39 19.84
N TRP A 64 1.66 13.72 20.75
CA TRP A 64 1.18 12.36 20.55
C TRP A 64 0.20 12.26 19.37
N THR A 65 -0.74 13.21 19.27
CA THR A 65 -1.72 13.27 18.16
C THR A 65 -1.00 13.43 16.82
N THR A 66 0.00 14.31 16.77
CA THR A 66 0.81 14.54 15.57
C THR A 66 1.57 13.28 15.17
N GLU A 67 2.24 12.61 16.12
CA GLU A 67 2.93 11.35 15.83
C GLU A 67 1.98 10.27 15.30
N GLN A 68 0.74 10.17 15.80
CA GLN A 68 -0.22 9.16 15.31
C GLN A 68 -0.72 9.42 13.89
N PHE A 69 -0.93 10.69 13.52
CA PHE A 69 -1.45 11.08 12.21
C PHE A 69 -0.38 11.12 11.13
N PHE A 70 0.86 11.39 11.52
CA PHE A 70 1.98 11.61 10.60
C PHE A 70 3.08 10.55 10.69
N SER A 71 2.97 9.55 11.58
CA SER A 71 3.85 8.37 11.55
C SER A 71 3.44 7.48 10.37
N PRO A 72 4.21 7.46 9.26
CA PRO A 72 3.75 6.99 7.97
C PRO A 72 3.34 5.52 7.94
N ARG A 73 3.77 4.71 8.91
CA ARG A 73 3.56 3.24 8.95
C ARG A 73 3.29 2.67 10.33
N GLY A 74 3.15 3.55 11.33
CA GLY A 74 3.11 3.15 12.72
C GLY A 74 4.24 2.21 13.13
N LEU A 75 5.45 2.43 12.60
CA LEU A 75 6.63 1.57 12.86
C LEU A 75 7.04 1.57 14.33
N GLN A 76 6.67 2.61 15.05
CA GLN A 76 6.77 2.72 16.49
C GLN A 76 5.54 2.17 17.23
N TYR A 77 4.61 1.47 16.57
CA TYR A 77 3.38 1.00 17.21
C TYR A 77 3.16 -0.50 17.00
N GLY A 78 2.40 -1.12 17.90
CA GLY A 78 2.11 -2.56 17.89
C GLY A 78 1.33 -3.07 16.67
N TRP A 79 0.85 -2.16 15.82
CA TRP A 79 0.06 -2.45 14.63
C TRP A 79 0.81 -2.21 13.31
N GLY A 80 1.99 -1.58 13.33
CA GLY A 80 2.81 -1.34 12.14
C GLY A 80 3.60 -2.57 11.68
N GLN A 81 4.36 -2.44 10.59
CA GLN A 81 5.18 -3.54 10.00
C GLN A 81 6.20 -4.07 11.00
N LYS A 82 6.23 -5.38 11.28
CA LYS A 82 7.16 -6.04 12.25
C LYS A 82 8.61 -6.17 11.76
N ILE A 83 9.11 -5.15 11.08
CA ILE A 83 10.49 -5.09 10.57
C ILE A 83 11.39 -4.52 11.67
N GLN A 84 12.60 -5.09 11.80
CA GLN A 84 13.61 -4.57 12.70
C GLN A 84 14.10 -3.20 12.22
N PRO A 85 14.28 -2.20 13.12
CA PRO A 85 14.87 -0.90 12.81
C PRO A 85 16.32 -0.99 12.34
N ASN A 86 16.56 -1.50 11.12
CA ASN A 86 17.84 -1.38 10.47
C ASN A 86 17.87 -0.10 9.65
N ALA A 87 18.74 0.82 10.07
CA ALA A 87 19.03 2.02 9.32
C ALA A 87 19.59 1.62 7.94
N SER A 88 18.78 1.81 6.89
CA SER A 88 19.33 1.78 5.54
C SER A 88 20.21 3.01 5.37
N SER A 89 21.32 2.93 4.63
CA SER A 89 22.09 4.15 4.34
C SER A 89 21.39 5.01 3.28
N ALA A 90 21.67 6.31 3.26
CA ALA A 90 21.18 7.20 2.19
C ALA A 90 21.56 6.68 0.79
N LEU A 91 22.76 6.11 0.64
CA LEU A 91 23.22 5.50 -0.61
C LEU A 91 22.38 4.27 -1.00
N GLN A 92 22.01 3.41 -0.04
CA GLN A 92 21.12 2.28 -0.30
C GLN A 92 19.73 2.77 -0.76
N MET A 93 19.24 3.86 -0.19
CA MET A 93 17.96 4.46 -0.60
C MET A 93 18.03 5.11 -1.98
N LEU A 94 19.13 5.78 -2.33
CA LEU A 94 19.36 6.27 -3.69
C LEU A 94 19.41 5.13 -4.71
N ARG A 95 20.12 4.05 -4.39
CA ARG A 95 20.15 2.85 -5.24
C ARG A 95 18.75 2.24 -5.40
N ARG A 96 17.99 2.13 -4.30
CA ARG A 96 16.61 1.65 -4.35
C ARG A 96 15.76 2.53 -5.24
N LEU A 97 15.81 3.85 -5.05
CA LEU A 97 15.04 4.83 -5.84
C LEU A 97 15.28 4.64 -7.34
N PHE A 98 16.54 4.49 -7.75
CA PHE A 98 16.89 4.24 -9.14
C PHE A 98 16.26 2.94 -9.68
N VAL A 99 16.40 1.84 -8.94
CA VAL A 99 15.87 0.52 -9.35
C VAL A 99 14.35 0.53 -9.44
N VAL A 100 13.66 1.03 -8.42
CA VAL A 100 12.19 1.04 -8.39
C VAL A 100 11.63 1.99 -9.43
N ASN A 101 12.29 3.13 -9.69
CA ASN A 101 11.91 4.05 -10.76
C ASN A 101 12.05 3.39 -12.14
N LEU A 102 13.15 2.66 -12.40
CA LEU A 102 13.32 1.97 -13.69
C LEU A 102 12.20 0.94 -13.92
N VAL A 103 11.87 0.16 -12.89
CA VAL A 103 10.77 -0.82 -12.93
C VAL A 103 9.41 -0.12 -13.15
N MET A 104 9.19 1.02 -12.48
CA MET A 104 7.99 1.83 -12.66
C MET A 104 7.86 2.33 -14.09
N VAL A 105 8.92 2.90 -14.65
CA VAL A 105 8.93 3.48 -16.01
C VAL A 105 8.65 2.41 -17.06
N LEU A 106 9.27 1.23 -16.96
CA LEU A 106 9.03 0.12 -17.89
C LEU A 106 7.56 -0.36 -17.83
N SER A 107 7.02 -0.46 -16.62
CA SER A 107 5.63 -0.89 -16.42
C SER A 107 4.64 0.17 -16.92
N LEU A 108 4.89 1.44 -16.62
CA LEU A 108 4.12 2.58 -17.08
C LEU A 108 4.16 2.69 -18.61
N ALA A 109 5.30 2.44 -19.25
CA ALA A 109 5.40 2.52 -20.70
C ALA A 109 4.45 1.55 -21.41
N PHE A 110 4.33 0.31 -20.91
CA PHE A 110 3.38 -0.65 -21.47
C PHE A 110 1.91 -0.23 -21.24
N LEU A 111 1.60 0.36 -20.10
CA LEU A 111 0.26 0.88 -19.80
C LEU A 111 -0.09 2.09 -20.70
N LEU A 112 0.83 3.01 -20.93
CA LEU A 112 0.64 4.13 -21.84
C LEU A 112 0.46 3.68 -23.29
N LEU A 113 1.24 2.68 -23.72
CA LEU A 113 1.06 2.08 -25.04
C LEU A 113 -0.30 1.39 -25.17
N THR A 114 -0.74 0.69 -24.11
CA THR A 114 -2.09 0.09 -24.04
C THR A 114 -3.18 1.13 -24.20
N ARG A 115 -3.07 2.26 -23.49
CA ARG A 115 -3.97 3.41 -23.63
C ARG A 115 -3.98 3.96 -25.06
N GLU A 116 -2.81 4.25 -25.62
CA GLU A 116 -2.67 4.84 -26.97
C GLU A 116 -3.19 3.91 -28.09
N LYS A 117 -3.10 2.59 -27.89
CA LYS A 117 -3.57 1.58 -28.86
C LYS A 117 -4.96 1.01 -28.54
N GLY A 118 -5.57 1.46 -27.44
CA GLY A 118 -6.90 1.08 -26.98
C GLY A 118 -7.04 -0.33 -26.38
N SER A 119 -6.02 -1.20 -26.48
CA SER A 119 -6.03 -2.51 -25.81
C SER A 119 -4.61 -3.07 -25.62
N PRO A 120 -4.40 -3.97 -24.64
CA PRO A 120 -3.10 -4.64 -24.48
C PRO A 120 -2.69 -5.45 -25.71
N SER A 121 -3.66 -6.03 -26.44
CA SER A 121 -3.38 -6.82 -27.66
C SER A 121 -2.87 -5.93 -28.80
N ASN A 122 -3.45 -4.74 -28.96
CA ASN A 122 -2.99 -3.77 -29.94
C ASN A 122 -1.64 -3.17 -29.55
N ALA A 123 -1.36 -3.02 -28.25
CA ALA A 123 -0.03 -2.65 -27.77
C ALA A 123 1.03 -3.69 -28.13
N LEU A 124 0.75 -4.98 -27.95
CA LEU A 124 1.63 -6.07 -28.41
C LEU A 124 1.85 -6.03 -29.93
N THR A 125 0.78 -5.79 -30.70
CA THR A 125 0.87 -5.63 -32.16
C THR A 125 1.79 -4.47 -32.53
N ALA A 126 1.67 -3.33 -31.84
CA ALA A 126 2.46 -2.14 -32.10
C ALA A 126 3.97 -2.33 -31.84
N ILE A 127 4.36 -3.26 -30.96
CA ILE A 127 5.76 -3.63 -30.72
C ILE A 127 6.21 -4.85 -31.54
N GLY A 128 5.41 -5.27 -32.54
CA GLY A 128 5.79 -6.32 -33.49
C GLY A 128 5.52 -7.75 -33.04
N VAL A 129 4.73 -7.97 -31.98
CA VAL A 129 4.33 -9.33 -31.58
C VAL A 129 3.23 -9.85 -32.53
N PRO A 130 3.43 -10.99 -33.20
CA PRO A 130 2.48 -11.52 -34.17
C PRO A 130 1.16 -11.98 -33.52
N GLU A 131 0.12 -12.12 -34.34
CA GLU A 131 -1.16 -12.72 -33.95
C GLU A 131 -0.99 -14.22 -33.65
N PHE A 132 -1.59 -14.70 -32.56
CA PHE A 132 -1.73 -16.12 -32.24
C PHE A 132 -2.90 -16.35 -31.26
N ASN A 133 -3.41 -17.57 -31.18
CA ASN A 133 -4.69 -17.89 -30.53
C ASN A 133 -4.81 -17.46 -29.05
N SER A 134 -3.71 -17.45 -28.29
CA SER A 134 -3.68 -17.06 -26.87
C SER A 134 -3.15 -15.65 -26.63
N ARG A 135 -2.92 -14.86 -27.68
CA ARG A 135 -2.30 -13.54 -27.56
C ARG A 135 -3.11 -12.61 -26.67
N THR A 136 -4.43 -12.60 -26.80
CA THR A 136 -5.29 -11.74 -25.97
C THR A 136 -5.17 -12.06 -24.48
N ILE A 137 -5.09 -13.34 -24.11
CA ILE A 137 -4.92 -13.76 -22.72
C ILE A 137 -3.56 -13.31 -22.19
N ILE A 138 -2.49 -13.50 -22.96
CA ILE A 138 -1.14 -13.07 -22.59
C ILE A 138 -1.07 -11.55 -22.48
N ALA A 139 -1.70 -10.83 -23.41
CA ALA A 139 -1.72 -9.37 -23.43
C ALA A 139 -2.47 -8.80 -22.22
N GLU A 140 -3.65 -9.35 -21.88
CA GLU A 140 -4.41 -8.95 -20.68
C GLU A 140 -3.65 -9.28 -19.39
N GLY A 141 -3.00 -10.44 -19.34
CA GLY A 141 -2.12 -10.82 -18.23
C GLY A 141 -0.95 -9.85 -18.08
N LEU A 142 -0.29 -9.48 -19.18
CA LEU A 142 0.80 -8.51 -19.19
C LEU A 142 0.32 -7.12 -18.78
N GLY A 143 -0.82 -6.66 -19.28
CA GLY A 143 -1.42 -5.38 -18.86
C GLY A 143 -1.74 -5.36 -17.36
N THR A 144 -2.26 -6.45 -16.81
CA THR A 144 -2.53 -6.60 -15.37
C THR A 144 -1.26 -6.68 -14.54
N LEU A 145 -0.23 -7.38 -15.03
CA LEU A 145 1.08 -7.43 -14.40
C LEU A 145 1.73 -6.04 -14.38
N SER A 146 1.78 -5.35 -15.52
CA SER A 146 2.31 -3.99 -15.64
C SER A 146 1.58 -3.04 -14.71
N PHE A 147 0.25 -3.14 -14.59
CA PHE A 147 -0.53 -2.36 -13.65
C PHE A 147 -0.13 -2.60 -12.19
N GLY A 148 -0.04 -3.87 -11.77
CA GLY A 148 0.37 -4.23 -10.41
C GLY A 148 1.80 -3.78 -10.08
N VAL A 149 2.73 -3.99 -11.02
CA VAL A 149 4.13 -3.57 -10.85
C VAL A 149 4.25 -2.04 -10.82
N PHE A 150 3.51 -1.33 -11.68
CA PHE A 150 3.42 0.13 -11.64
C PHE A 150 2.91 0.63 -10.29
N LEU A 151 1.81 0.07 -9.76
CA LEU A 151 1.28 0.46 -8.45
C LEU A 151 2.29 0.26 -7.32
N ILE A 152 2.92 -0.92 -7.24
CA ILE A 152 3.91 -1.22 -6.21
C ILE A 152 5.09 -0.25 -6.32
N SER A 153 5.65 -0.09 -7.52
CA SER A 153 6.84 0.72 -7.75
C SER A 153 6.58 2.22 -7.60
N ALA A 154 5.39 2.72 -7.94
CA ALA A 154 5.00 4.11 -7.73
C ALA A 154 4.88 4.44 -6.23
N ILE A 155 4.20 3.58 -5.46
CA ILE A 155 4.10 3.74 -4.00
C ILE A 155 5.50 3.63 -3.36
N ASP A 156 6.31 2.65 -3.77
CA ASP A 156 7.66 2.46 -3.22
C ASP A 156 8.61 3.61 -3.57
N THR A 157 8.48 4.20 -4.78
CA THR A 157 9.19 5.41 -5.19
C THR A 157 8.85 6.57 -4.24
N MET A 158 7.55 6.81 -3.99
CA MET A 158 7.09 7.88 -3.09
C MET A 158 7.65 7.70 -1.67
N PHE A 159 7.59 6.50 -1.10
CA PHE A 159 8.10 6.24 0.25
C PHE A 159 9.63 6.24 0.32
N THR A 160 10.33 5.85 -0.76
CA THR A 160 11.78 5.95 -0.85
C THR A 160 12.23 7.41 -0.92
N GLN A 161 11.51 8.26 -1.66
CA GLN A 161 11.74 9.72 -1.67
C GLN A 161 11.52 10.32 -0.29
N PHE A 162 10.41 9.97 0.39
CA PHE A 162 10.15 10.39 1.76
C PHE A 162 11.30 10.01 2.71
N HIS A 163 11.86 8.80 2.58
CA HIS A 163 13.02 8.38 3.38
C HIS A 163 14.27 9.22 3.07
N LEU A 164 14.54 9.53 1.81
CA LEU A 164 15.64 10.42 1.46
C LEU A 164 15.44 11.83 2.04
N SER A 165 14.20 12.32 2.09
CA SER A 165 13.86 13.58 2.78
C SER A 165 14.13 13.51 4.28
N CYS A 166 13.87 12.38 4.94
CA CYS A 166 14.25 12.16 6.34
C CYS A 166 15.77 12.30 6.54
N PHE A 167 16.59 11.69 5.67
CA PHE A 167 18.05 11.86 5.72
C PHE A 167 18.47 13.31 5.52
N LEU A 168 17.85 14.02 4.56
CA LEU A 168 18.13 15.41 4.29
C LEU A 168 17.86 16.27 5.53
N ILE A 169 16.68 16.12 6.13
CA ILE A 169 16.26 16.90 7.31
C ILE A 169 17.18 16.62 8.50
N HIS A 170 17.55 15.36 8.74
CA HIS A 170 18.53 15.04 9.77
C HIS A 170 19.94 15.55 9.44
N GLY A 171 20.31 15.63 8.16
CA GLY A 171 21.56 16.27 7.74
C GLY A 171 21.59 17.77 8.01
N LEU A 172 20.44 18.45 7.85
CA LEU A 172 20.30 19.89 8.08
C LEU A 172 20.50 20.30 9.54
N THR A 173 20.37 19.39 10.51
CA THR A 173 20.62 19.70 11.93
C THR A 173 22.05 20.14 12.22
N ARG A 174 22.98 19.88 11.29
CA ARG A 174 24.36 20.36 11.36
C ARG A 174 24.48 21.87 11.11
N PHE A 175 23.48 22.47 10.49
CA PHE A 175 23.49 23.87 10.07
C PHE A 175 22.42 24.71 10.78
N ILE A 176 21.25 24.12 11.07
CA ILE A 176 20.13 24.81 11.70
C ILE A 176 19.52 23.97 12.83
N PRO A 177 19.04 24.59 13.93
CA PRO A 177 18.31 23.87 14.95
C PRO A 177 16.94 23.42 14.41
N ILE A 178 16.63 22.13 14.53
CA ILE A 178 15.34 21.55 14.14
C ILE A 178 14.64 21.04 15.41
N PRO A 179 13.34 21.35 15.61
CA PRO A 179 12.57 20.85 16.75
C PRO A 179 12.66 19.33 16.91
N SER A 180 12.84 18.86 18.16
CA SER A 180 12.99 17.44 18.49
C SER A 180 11.80 16.58 18.06
N MET A 181 10.59 17.15 18.06
CA MET A 181 9.38 16.49 17.55
C MET A 181 9.50 16.15 16.06
N ILE A 182 10.02 17.07 15.24
CA ILE A 182 10.19 16.87 13.80
C ILE A 182 11.24 15.77 13.54
N LEU A 183 12.37 15.81 14.25
CA LEU A 183 13.42 14.79 14.15
C LEU A 183 12.95 13.40 14.59
N ARG A 184 11.98 13.33 15.51
CA ARG A 184 11.41 12.06 15.94
C ARG A 184 10.46 11.47 14.90
N ILE A 185 9.56 12.30 14.34
CA ILE A 185 8.61 11.88 13.30
C ILE A 185 9.35 11.45 12.03
N LEU A 186 10.41 12.18 11.69
CA LEU A 186 11.19 11.98 10.46
C LEU A 186 12.48 11.19 10.68
N ASN A 187 12.53 10.37 11.73
CA ASN A 187 13.71 9.57 12.04
C ASN A 187 13.99 8.55 10.90
N PRO A 188 15.12 8.65 10.19
CA PRO A 188 15.43 7.76 9.06
C PRO A 188 15.64 6.30 9.51
N THR A 189 16.04 6.05 10.75
CA THR A 189 16.22 4.67 11.28
C THR A 189 14.89 3.92 11.41
N LEU A 190 13.79 4.66 11.44
CA LEU A 190 12.43 4.16 11.56
C LEU A 190 11.70 4.22 10.21
N SER A 191 12.41 4.42 9.11
CA SER A 191 11.84 4.40 7.76
C SER A 191 12.40 3.21 6.98
N HIS A 192 11.59 2.17 6.79
CA HIS A 192 11.95 1.02 5.95
C HIS A 192 11.43 1.17 4.52
N PRO A 193 11.66 0.23 3.62
CA PRO A 193 10.79 0.07 2.45
C PRO A 193 9.33 -0.20 2.86
N VAL A 194 8.36 0.34 2.11
CA VAL A 194 6.93 0.19 2.43
C VAL A 194 6.39 -1.20 2.04
N PHE A 195 7.04 -1.85 1.09
CA PHE A 195 6.85 -3.25 0.74
C PHE A 195 8.04 -4.08 1.21
N ASP A 196 7.80 -5.35 1.49
CA ASP A 196 8.89 -6.33 1.62
C ASP A 196 9.26 -6.83 0.21
N SER A 197 9.03 -8.11 -0.08
CA SER A 197 9.22 -8.69 -1.41
C SER A 197 7.93 -9.37 -1.93
N PRO A 198 6.85 -8.61 -2.21
CA PRO A 198 5.56 -9.19 -2.61
C PRO A 198 5.65 -10.06 -3.87
N HIS A 199 6.61 -9.77 -4.76
CA HIS A 199 6.85 -10.53 -5.99
C HIS A 199 7.40 -11.96 -5.76
N THR A 200 7.92 -12.25 -4.56
CA THR A 200 8.42 -13.59 -4.18
C THR A 200 7.41 -14.38 -3.36
N ALA A 201 6.18 -13.88 -3.19
CA ALA A 201 5.17 -14.51 -2.37
C ALA A 201 4.79 -15.90 -2.89
N THR A 202 4.72 -16.88 -1.99
CA THR A 202 4.23 -18.24 -2.26
C THR A 202 2.86 -18.51 -1.63
N SER A 203 2.28 -17.50 -0.97
CA SER A 203 0.99 -17.51 -0.28
C SER A 203 0.38 -16.10 -0.37
N LEU A 204 -0.92 -16.00 -0.64
CA LEU A 204 -1.71 -14.77 -0.56
C LEU A 204 -1.83 -14.30 0.90
N GLU A 205 -1.88 -15.20 1.88
CA GLU A 205 -1.84 -14.83 3.31
C GLU A 205 -0.56 -14.04 3.60
N TRP A 206 0.58 -14.55 3.14
CA TRP A 206 1.85 -13.85 3.28
C TRP A 206 1.88 -12.57 2.44
N PHE A 207 1.41 -12.62 1.19
CA PHE A 207 1.35 -11.47 0.29
C PHE A 207 0.61 -10.30 0.94
N TRP A 208 -0.62 -10.47 1.39
CA TRP A 208 -1.41 -9.38 2.00
C TRP A 208 -1.04 -9.09 3.45
N GLY A 209 -0.68 -10.13 4.21
CA GLY A 209 -0.43 -10.01 5.65
C GLY A 209 0.96 -9.49 6.03
N LYS A 210 1.94 -9.57 5.10
CA LYS A 210 3.35 -9.21 5.36
C LYS A 210 4.03 -8.54 4.16
N GLY A 211 3.87 -9.08 2.95
CA GLY A 211 4.60 -8.64 1.76
C GLY A 211 4.14 -7.29 1.19
N TRP A 212 2.82 -7.09 1.15
CA TRP A 212 2.14 -5.86 0.76
C TRP A 212 2.25 -4.83 1.88
N HIS A 213 2.14 -3.54 1.53
CA HIS A 213 2.25 -2.46 2.50
C HIS A 213 1.27 -2.64 3.68
N GLN A 214 1.68 -2.26 4.89
CA GLN A 214 0.84 -2.37 6.09
C GLN A 214 0.29 -1.02 6.58
N LEU A 215 0.27 -0.01 5.69
CA LEU A 215 -0.19 1.35 5.97
C LEU A 215 -1.57 1.37 6.64
N PHE A 216 -2.54 0.66 6.06
CA PHE A 216 -3.94 0.63 6.49
C PHE A 216 -4.29 -0.62 7.31
N ARG A 217 -3.29 -1.41 7.73
CA ARG A 217 -3.54 -2.67 8.45
C ARG A 217 -4.43 -2.44 9.66
N LYS A 218 -4.12 -1.39 10.42
CA LYS A 218 -4.87 -1.05 11.62
C LYS A 218 -6.31 -0.68 11.31
N ASP A 219 -6.52 0.11 10.26
CA ASP A 219 -7.85 0.56 9.85
C ASP A 219 -8.74 -0.64 9.50
N PHE A 220 -8.20 -1.59 8.74
CA PHE A 220 -8.89 -2.81 8.35
C PHE A 220 -9.14 -3.75 9.54
N LEU A 221 -8.22 -3.81 10.50
CA LEU A 221 -8.43 -4.58 11.73
C LEU A 221 -9.52 -3.96 12.61
N PHE A 222 -9.49 -2.64 12.79
CA PHE A 222 -10.40 -1.94 13.69
C PHE A 222 -11.82 -1.86 13.14
N CYS A 223 -12.00 -1.44 11.89
CA CYS A 223 -13.31 -1.27 11.28
C CYS A 223 -13.86 -2.55 10.64
N GLY A 224 -12.99 -3.49 10.27
CA GLY A 224 -13.38 -4.70 9.55
C GLY A 224 -13.28 -5.95 10.40
N ALA A 225 -12.05 -6.35 10.71
CA ALA A 225 -11.79 -7.66 11.31
C ALA A 225 -12.41 -7.84 12.69
N LEU A 226 -12.16 -6.89 13.60
CA LEU A 226 -12.61 -6.99 14.99
C LEU A 226 -14.15 -6.99 15.10
N PRO A 227 -14.90 -6.07 14.45
CA PRO A 227 -16.36 -6.11 14.48
C PRO A 227 -16.92 -7.40 13.88
N ALA A 228 -16.39 -7.87 12.74
CA ALA A 228 -16.87 -9.08 12.09
C ALA A 228 -16.61 -10.34 12.94
N SER A 229 -15.42 -10.47 13.53
CA SER A 229 -15.11 -11.57 14.46
C SER A 229 -16.00 -11.54 15.70
N ARG A 230 -16.27 -10.36 16.28
CA ARG A 230 -17.16 -10.21 17.44
C ARG A 230 -18.61 -10.56 17.11
N LEU A 231 -19.10 -10.14 15.95
CA LEU A 231 -20.43 -10.49 15.48
C LEU A 231 -20.56 -12.01 15.32
N ALA A 232 -19.59 -12.64 14.66
CA ALA A 232 -19.55 -14.10 14.53
C ALA A 232 -19.55 -14.80 15.90
N SER A 233 -18.80 -14.29 16.89
CA SER A 233 -18.82 -14.81 18.26
C SER A 233 -20.18 -14.67 18.92
N LYS A 234 -20.84 -13.51 18.77
CA LYS A 234 -22.19 -13.26 19.33
C LYS A 234 -23.25 -14.16 18.72
N LEU A 235 -23.07 -14.55 17.47
CA LEU A 235 -23.94 -15.50 16.76
C LEU A 235 -23.60 -16.98 17.06
N GLY A 236 -22.76 -17.26 18.06
CA GLY A 236 -22.38 -18.62 18.45
C GLY A 236 -21.30 -19.27 17.58
N GLY A 237 -20.66 -18.51 16.70
CA GLY A 237 -19.57 -19.00 15.85
C GLY A 237 -18.31 -19.34 16.66
N GLY A 238 -17.77 -20.54 16.45
CA GLY A 238 -16.50 -20.96 17.05
C GLY A 238 -15.28 -20.19 16.51
N SER A 239 -14.09 -20.43 17.09
CA SER A 239 -12.86 -19.69 16.76
C SER A 239 -12.53 -19.65 15.26
N LYS A 240 -12.75 -20.74 14.53
CA LYS A 240 -12.51 -20.80 13.08
C LYS A 240 -13.43 -19.84 12.30
N VAL A 241 -14.72 -19.84 12.63
CA VAL A 241 -15.71 -18.94 12.00
C VAL A 241 -15.37 -17.49 12.29
N GLN A 242 -15.00 -17.17 13.54
CA GLN A 242 -14.59 -15.81 13.91
C GLN A 242 -13.37 -15.32 13.12
N LYS A 243 -12.36 -16.18 12.91
CA LYS A 243 -11.17 -15.86 12.10
C LYS A 243 -11.53 -15.62 10.64
N ILE A 244 -12.40 -16.46 10.07
CA ILE A 244 -12.88 -16.32 8.68
C ILE A 244 -13.66 -15.01 8.54
N CYS A 245 -14.64 -14.75 9.41
CA CYS A 245 -15.39 -13.50 9.39
C CYS A 245 -14.49 -12.28 9.57
N GLY A 246 -13.48 -12.37 10.44
CA GLY A 246 -12.48 -11.31 10.61
C GLY A 246 -11.66 -11.05 9.33
N LEU A 247 -11.23 -12.11 8.65
CA LEU A 247 -10.53 -12.02 7.37
C LEU A 247 -11.40 -11.33 6.31
N PHE A 248 -12.65 -11.79 6.13
CA PHE A 248 -13.59 -11.15 5.21
C PHE A 248 -13.90 -9.70 5.60
N GLY A 249 -14.07 -9.40 6.89
CA GLY A 249 -14.30 -8.04 7.36
C GLY A 249 -13.15 -7.08 7.03
N ALA A 250 -11.90 -7.52 7.19
CA ALA A 250 -10.74 -6.73 6.82
C ALA A 250 -10.72 -6.38 5.31
N PHE A 251 -10.94 -7.38 4.46
CA PHE A 251 -10.94 -7.20 3.01
C PHE A 251 -12.18 -6.46 2.49
N LEU A 252 -13.32 -6.56 3.18
CA LEU A 252 -14.51 -5.76 2.88
C LEU A 252 -14.21 -4.27 3.06
N VAL A 253 -13.62 -3.89 4.20
CA VAL A 253 -13.24 -2.49 4.45
C VAL A 253 -12.15 -2.03 3.47
N SER A 254 -11.19 -2.90 3.12
CA SER A 254 -10.20 -2.63 2.07
C SER A 254 -10.87 -2.35 0.71
N GLY A 255 -11.85 -3.17 0.31
CA GLY A 255 -12.59 -2.98 -0.93
C GLY A 255 -13.36 -1.66 -0.95
N VAL A 256 -14.05 -1.33 0.14
CA VAL A 256 -14.78 -0.05 0.29
C VAL A 256 -13.82 1.13 0.21
N MET A 257 -12.67 1.06 0.88
CA MET A 257 -11.64 2.09 0.80
C MET A 257 -11.20 2.32 -0.65
N HIS A 258 -10.97 1.25 -1.40
CA HIS A 258 -10.56 1.36 -2.79
C HIS A 258 -11.66 1.90 -3.71
N GLU A 259 -12.93 1.55 -3.51
CA GLU A 259 -14.01 2.23 -4.23
C GLU A 259 -14.13 3.71 -3.83
N TYR A 260 -13.87 4.06 -2.58
CA TYR A 260 -13.84 5.46 -2.16
C TYR A 260 -12.70 6.24 -2.84
N ILE A 261 -11.48 5.71 -2.81
CA ILE A 261 -10.28 6.36 -3.37
C ILE A 261 -10.44 6.61 -4.88
N ILE A 262 -11.13 5.70 -5.59
CA ILE A 262 -11.27 5.84 -7.03
C ILE A 262 -11.92 7.19 -7.38
N HIS A 263 -12.90 7.66 -6.60
CA HIS A 263 -13.61 8.91 -6.84
C HIS A 263 -12.67 10.13 -6.91
N GLY A 264 -11.59 10.14 -6.14
CA GLY A 264 -10.60 11.21 -6.18
C GLY A 264 -9.47 11.01 -7.19
N ILE A 265 -9.55 9.97 -8.04
CA ILE A 265 -8.65 9.75 -9.18
C ILE A 265 -9.34 10.04 -10.52
N ALA A 266 -10.67 10.21 -10.55
CA ALA A 266 -11.36 10.58 -11.79
C ALA A 266 -11.09 12.05 -12.18
N HIS A 267 -10.63 12.28 -13.41
CA HIS A 267 -10.35 13.63 -13.94
C HIS A 267 -11.56 14.24 -14.67
N LYS A 268 -11.62 15.58 -14.74
CA LYS A 268 -12.60 16.33 -15.57
C LYS A 268 -12.22 16.20 -17.06
N PRO A 269 -13.17 16.25 -18.02
CA PRO A 269 -14.57 16.64 -17.89
C PRO A 269 -15.48 15.41 -17.82
N HIS A 270 -15.36 14.61 -16.75
CA HIS A 270 -16.31 13.55 -16.51
C HIS A 270 -17.70 14.17 -16.20
N PRO A 271 -18.72 14.04 -17.08
CA PRO A 271 -20.00 14.76 -16.92
C PRO A 271 -20.76 14.31 -15.67
N LEU A 272 -20.40 13.15 -15.14
CA LEU A 272 -20.90 12.56 -13.92
C LEU A 272 -19.78 11.68 -13.32
N ALA A 273 -18.87 12.20 -12.50
CA ALA A 273 -17.80 11.39 -11.85
C ALA A 273 -18.32 10.16 -11.05
N HIS A 274 -19.66 10.00 -11.01
CA HIS A 274 -20.48 9.05 -10.30
C HIS A 274 -21.27 8.08 -11.20
N VAL A 275 -21.02 7.98 -12.52
CA VAL A 275 -21.62 6.88 -13.31
C VAL A 275 -20.91 5.57 -12.97
N TYR A 276 -21.67 4.65 -12.38
CA TYR A 276 -21.31 3.27 -12.19
C TYR A 276 -21.07 2.60 -13.56
N PHE A 277 -19.80 2.43 -13.93
CA PHE A 277 -19.41 1.77 -15.18
C PHE A 277 -19.70 0.26 -15.15
N LYS A 278 -19.57 -0.41 -16.30
CA LYS A 278 -19.66 -1.88 -16.40
C LYS A 278 -18.72 -2.58 -15.41
N GLU A 279 -17.59 -1.94 -15.13
CA GLU A 279 -16.53 -2.43 -14.27
C GLU A 279 -16.70 -1.96 -12.81
N PHE A 280 -17.74 -1.23 -12.42
CA PHE A 280 -17.97 -0.90 -11.02
C PHE A 280 -18.84 -1.98 -10.34
N PRO A 281 -18.54 -2.41 -9.10
CA PRO A 281 -17.39 -2.10 -8.25
C PRO A 281 -16.27 -3.17 -8.33
N SER A 282 -15.44 -3.16 -9.39
CA SER A 282 -14.39 -4.18 -9.59
C SER A 282 -13.31 -4.15 -8.53
N ALA A 283 -12.94 -2.99 -7.99
CA ALA A 283 -11.95 -2.91 -6.91
C ALA A 283 -12.50 -3.59 -5.65
N PHE A 284 -13.76 -3.31 -5.31
CA PHE A 284 -14.43 -3.99 -4.19
C PHE A 284 -14.40 -5.51 -4.36
N PHE A 285 -14.80 -6.03 -5.52
CA PHE A 285 -14.79 -7.47 -5.79
C PHE A 285 -13.38 -8.06 -5.79
N PHE A 286 -12.40 -7.34 -6.34
CA PHE A 286 -11.00 -7.74 -6.30
C PHE A 286 -10.50 -7.94 -4.86
N PHE A 287 -10.82 -7.03 -3.94
CA PHE A 287 -10.42 -7.21 -2.54
C PHE A 287 -11.26 -8.29 -1.84
N LEU A 288 -12.57 -8.36 -2.10
CA LEU A 288 -13.47 -9.29 -1.44
C LEU A 288 -13.21 -10.77 -1.81
N ILE A 289 -12.62 -11.05 -2.97
CA ILE A 289 -12.24 -12.42 -3.37
C ILE A 289 -10.92 -12.89 -2.73
N GLN A 290 -10.07 -11.99 -2.22
CA GLN A 290 -8.76 -12.38 -1.65
C GLN A 290 -8.86 -13.35 -0.46
N PRO A 291 -9.80 -13.19 0.51
CA PRO A 291 -10.03 -14.20 1.56
C PRO A 291 -10.30 -15.61 1.02
N ILE A 292 -11.02 -15.72 -0.10
CA ILE A 292 -11.31 -17.01 -0.72
C ILE A 292 -10.01 -17.62 -1.25
N GLY A 293 -9.19 -16.82 -1.92
CA GLY A 293 -7.86 -17.26 -2.37
C GLY A 293 -7.00 -17.78 -1.21
N ILE A 294 -6.98 -17.04 -0.09
CA ILE A 294 -6.24 -17.42 1.14
C ILE A 294 -6.75 -18.74 1.72
N ILE A 295 -8.08 -18.91 1.83
CA ILE A 295 -8.68 -20.14 2.38
C ILE A 295 -8.41 -21.36 1.49
N LEU A 296 -8.30 -21.16 0.17
CA LEU A 296 -8.06 -22.23 -0.79
C LEU A 296 -6.60 -22.66 -0.90
N GLU A 297 -5.64 -21.84 -0.44
CA GLU A 297 -4.20 -22.15 -0.51
C GLU A 297 -3.82 -23.55 -0.06
N PRO A 298 -4.26 -24.05 1.12
CA PRO A 298 -3.85 -25.36 1.61
C PRO A 298 -4.37 -26.51 0.74
N PHE A 299 -5.43 -26.27 -0.03
CA PHE A 299 -6.05 -27.27 -0.90
C PHE A 299 -5.49 -27.22 -2.31
N ILE A 300 -5.06 -26.06 -2.79
CA ILE A 300 -4.61 -25.89 -4.19
C ILE A 300 -3.10 -25.98 -4.32
N ILE A 301 -2.33 -25.29 -3.47
CA ILE A 301 -0.87 -25.22 -3.58
C ILE A 301 -0.18 -26.60 -3.63
N PRO A 302 -0.59 -27.61 -2.83
CA PRO A 302 0.03 -28.94 -2.90
C PRO A 302 -0.06 -29.62 -4.27
N HIS A 303 -1.04 -29.24 -5.09
CA HIS A 303 -1.26 -29.82 -6.42
C HIS A 303 -0.51 -29.08 -7.52
N ILE A 304 0.12 -27.94 -7.22
CA ILE A 304 0.89 -27.16 -8.20
C ILE A 304 2.34 -27.66 -8.22
N PRO A 305 2.87 -28.14 -9.36
CA PRO A 305 4.23 -28.64 -9.42
C PRO A 305 5.27 -27.57 -9.02
N ARG A 306 6.24 -27.96 -8.17
CA ARG A 306 7.33 -27.05 -7.75
C ARG A 306 8.14 -26.50 -8.93
N LYS A 307 8.28 -27.27 -10.02
CA LYS A 307 8.99 -26.87 -11.24
C LYS A 307 8.39 -25.65 -11.96
N ILE A 308 7.10 -25.35 -11.74
CA ILE A 308 6.45 -24.15 -12.29
C ILE A 308 6.28 -23.03 -11.25
N GLY A 309 6.77 -23.22 -10.02
CA GLY A 309 6.75 -22.24 -8.94
C GLY A 309 5.90 -22.63 -7.72
N GLY A 310 5.08 -23.69 -7.80
CA GLY A 310 4.22 -24.12 -6.69
C GLY A 310 3.30 -22.99 -6.20
N GLY A 311 3.42 -22.61 -4.93
CA GLY A 311 2.63 -21.53 -4.34
C GLY A 311 2.86 -20.17 -5.00
N TRP A 312 4.05 -19.91 -5.57
CA TRP A 312 4.30 -18.67 -6.31
C TRP A 312 3.39 -18.56 -7.54
N THR A 313 3.20 -19.66 -8.26
CA THR A 313 2.29 -19.74 -9.42
C THR A 313 0.85 -19.48 -9.00
N TRP A 314 0.44 -20.01 -7.84
CA TRP A 314 -0.90 -19.74 -7.27
C TRP A 314 -1.10 -18.25 -7.04
N VAL A 315 -0.18 -17.59 -6.33
CA VAL A 315 -0.27 -16.16 -6.04
C VAL A 315 -0.32 -15.35 -7.33
N LEU A 316 0.60 -15.62 -8.27
CA LEU A 316 0.67 -14.90 -9.53
C LEU A 316 -0.63 -15.04 -10.33
N LEU A 317 -1.10 -16.27 -10.57
CA LEU A 317 -2.29 -16.51 -11.37
C LEU A 317 -3.56 -15.97 -10.69
N PHE A 318 -3.70 -16.17 -9.38
CA PHE A 318 -4.86 -15.68 -8.63
C PHE A 318 -4.93 -14.15 -8.68
N ILE A 319 -3.81 -13.46 -8.42
CA ILE A 319 -3.76 -11.99 -8.48
C ILE A 319 -4.00 -11.50 -9.91
N LEU A 320 -3.33 -12.05 -10.92
CA LEU A 320 -3.53 -11.62 -12.31
C LEU A 320 -4.98 -11.79 -12.77
N LEU A 321 -5.60 -12.94 -12.47
CA LEU A 321 -6.98 -13.20 -12.84
C LEU A 321 -7.96 -12.24 -12.16
N THR A 322 -7.79 -12.05 -10.84
CA THR A 322 -8.73 -11.24 -10.06
C THR A 322 -8.51 -9.74 -10.24
N ALA A 323 -7.29 -9.30 -10.58
CA ALA A 323 -6.94 -7.89 -10.74
C ALA A 323 -7.24 -7.34 -12.14
N THR A 324 -7.57 -8.16 -13.15
CA THR A 324 -7.88 -7.63 -14.49
C THR A 324 -9.07 -6.66 -14.50
N PRO A 325 -10.24 -6.98 -13.87
CA PRO A 325 -11.34 -6.02 -13.77
C PRO A 325 -10.95 -4.77 -12.97
N PHE A 326 -10.17 -4.96 -11.89
CA PHE A 326 -9.65 -3.87 -11.08
C PHE A 326 -8.78 -2.91 -11.91
N ARG A 327 -7.84 -3.42 -12.71
CA ARG A 327 -7.05 -2.62 -13.67
C ARG A 327 -7.94 -1.81 -14.59
N LYS A 328 -8.93 -2.43 -15.23
CA LYS A 328 -9.80 -1.75 -16.21
C LYS A 328 -10.58 -0.60 -15.57
N GLN A 329 -10.97 -0.75 -14.31
CA GLN A 329 -11.63 0.31 -13.55
C GLN A 329 -10.66 1.44 -13.13
N TYR A 330 -9.41 1.09 -12.74
CA TYR A 330 -8.48 2.01 -12.09
C TYR A 330 -7.47 2.72 -13.01
N ALA A 331 -7.03 2.03 -14.07
CA ALA A 331 -5.96 2.51 -14.93
C ALA A 331 -6.47 3.42 -16.05
N GLU A 332 -7.55 2.99 -16.71
CA GLU A 332 -8.06 3.56 -17.96
C GLU A 332 -9.32 4.43 -17.69
N ASN A 333 -9.85 5.07 -18.72
CA ASN A 333 -11.10 5.87 -18.71
C ASN A 333 -11.05 7.08 -17.75
N PHE A 334 -10.12 8.00 -17.98
CA PHE A 334 -9.94 9.26 -17.25
C PHE A 334 -9.52 9.07 -15.77
N ARG A 335 -8.78 7.98 -15.48
CA ARG A 335 -8.29 7.62 -14.13
C ARG A 335 -6.77 7.78 -14.01
N MET A 336 -6.05 6.80 -13.45
CA MET A 336 -4.63 6.97 -13.07
C MET A 336 -3.69 7.18 -14.25
N ILE A 337 -3.90 6.49 -15.36
CA ILE A 337 -2.98 6.53 -16.51
C ILE A 337 -3.39 7.61 -17.51
N ASP A 338 -4.68 7.94 -17.56
CA ASP A 338 -5.22 8.98 -18.43
C ASP A 338 -4.94 10.36 -17.84
N ASP A 339 -4.40 11.25 -18.66
CA ASP A 339 -4.05 12.64 -18.35
C ASP A 339 -3.03 12.89 -17.22
N GLY A 340 -2.72 11.89 -16.37
CA GLY A 340 -1.71 12.00 -15.31
C GLY A 340 -0.25 11.95 -15.80
N PHE A 341 -0.01 11.33 -16.97
CA PHE A 341 1.34 11.09 -17.49
C PHE A 341 1.51 11.57 -18.93
N LYS A 342 2.71 12.09 -19.21
CA LYS A 342 3.12 12.51 -20.56
C LYS A 342 3.07 11.34 -21.55
N PRO A 343 2.67 11.57 -22.81
CA PRO A 343 2.68 10.53 -23.83
C PRO A 343 4.08 10.01 -24.10
N LEU A 344 4.19 8.77 -24.59
CA LEU A 344 5.49 8.14 -24.83
C LEU A 344 6.35 8.90 -25.85
N SER A 345 5.71 9.59 -26.80
CA SER A 345 6.38 10.35 -27.86
C SER A 345 7.28 11.49 -27.37
N VAL A 346 7.06 11.99 -26.15
CA VAL A 346 7.86 13.09 -25.57
C VAL A 346 8.88 12.60 -24.54
N TRP A 347 8.95 11.29 -24.29
CA TRP A 347 9.89 10.73 -23.35
C TRP A 347 11.32 10.80 -23.90
N ASN A 348 12.26 11.12 -23.03
CA ASN A 348 13.69 11.14 -23.30
C ASN A 348 14.45 10.52 -22.12
N LEU A 349 15.78 10.49 -22.19
CA LEU A 349 16.60 9.90 -21.12
C LEU A 349 16.31 10.52 -19.74
N TRP A 350 16.04 11.82 -19.67
CA TRP A 350 15.77 12.51 -18.41
C TRP A 350 14.40 12.17 -17.83
N THR A 351 13.37 11.98 -18.68
CA THR A 351 12.05 11.54 -18.20
C THR A 351 12.11 10.14 -17.60
N VAL A 352 12.99 9.28 -18.12
CA VAL A 352 13.22 7.94 -17.57
C VAL A 352 13.98 8.00 -16.25
N LEU A 353 14.97 8.87 -16.11
CA LEU A 353 15.83 8.94 -14.93
C LEU A 353 15.23 9.71 -13.75
N ILE A 354 14.38 10.70 -14.02
CA ILE A 354 13.82 11.60 -13.00
C ILE A 354 12.32 11.34 -12.88
N PRO A 355 11.85 10.65 -11.81
CA PRO A 355 10.45 10.25 -11.67
C PRO A 355 9.44 11.40 -11.86
N GLY A 356 9.77 12.60 -11.37
CA GLY A 356 8.90 13.77 -11.46
C GLY A 356 8.66 14.27 -12.88
N LEU A 357 9.54 13.97 -13.85
CA LEU A 357 9.41 14.46 -15.22
C LEU A 357 8.38 13.68 -16.06
N LEU A 358 7.85 12.55 -15.55
CA LEU A 358 6.86 11.71 -16.22
C LEU A 358 5.44 12.31 -16.19
N TYR A 359 5.16 13.18 -15.23
CA TYR A 359 3.82 13.71 -14.98
C TYR A 359 3.48 14.88 -15.90
N ASN A 360 2.20 15.00 -16.28
CA ASN A 360 1.65 16.23 -16.83
C ASN A 360 1.37 17.17 -15.65
N PHE A 361 2.08 18.29 -15.58
CA PHE A 361 1.83 19.35 -14.60
C PHE A 361 1.00 20.47 -15.22
#